data_AF-A0A522D0E2-F1
#
_entry.id   AF-A0A522D0E2-F1
#
_cell.length_a   1.000
_cell.length_b   1.000
_cell.length_c   1.000
_cell.angle_alpha   90.00
_cell.angle_beta   90.00
_cell.angle_gamma   90.00
#
_symmetry.space_group_name_H-M   'P 1'
#
loop_
_entity.id
_entity.type
_entity.pdbx_description
1 polymer ?
#
loop_
_entity_poly.entity_id
_entity_poly.type
_entity_poly.pdbx_seq_one_letter_code
_entity_poly.pdbx_strand_id
1 'polypeptide(L)'
;MQTQQAANELLPIVTRLKCRKIANVEGSIVFAVPRGWPAERMRNEADIVTAETPTAFDAALQAANCHAIFIPRDTFGWNLMERILRRNSLTKTIFWEE
;
A
#
# COMPACT_ATOMS: atom_id res chain seq x y z
N MET A 1 20.16 -3.31 -3.12
CA MET A 1 20.15 -1.85 -2.90
C MET A 1 18.99 -1.13 -3.64
N GLN A 2 17.86 -1.78 -3.92
CA GLN A 2 16.76 -1.17 -4.72
C GLN A 2 15.57 -0.67 -3.88
N THR A 3 15.43 -1.11 -2.63
CA THR A 3 14.29 -0.74 -1.75
C THR A 3 14.34 0.70 -1.23
N GLN A 4 15.51 1.34 -1.22
CA GLN A 4 15.68 2.72 -0.76
C GLN A 4 15.22 3.76 -1.78
N GLN A 5 15.22 3.42 -3.08
CA GLN A 5 14.82 4.36 -4.14
C GLN A 5 13.29 4.54 -4.18
N ALA A 6 12.53 3.44 -4.19
CA ALA A 6 11.06 3.50 -4.20
C ALA A 6 10.46 4.16 -2.94
N ALA A 7 11.10 3.96 -1.77
CA ALA A 7 10.68 4.63 -0.54
C ALA A 7 10.92 6.16 -0.60
N ASN A 8 11.96 6.61 -1.31
CA ASN A 8 12.27 8.04 -1.45
C ASN A 8 11.29 8.78 -2.37
N GLU A 9 10.76 8.10 -3.40
CA GLU A 9 9.82 8.69 -4.36
C GLU A 9 8.42 8.88 -3.76
N LEU A 10 8.02 8.04 -2.80
CA LEU A 10 6.70 8.11 -2.15
C LEU A 10 6.64 9.02 -0.92
N LEU A 11 7.79 9.47 -0.39
CA LEU A 11 7.86 10.39 0.77
C LEU A 11 7.04 11.69 0.58
N PRO A 12 7.09 12.38 -0.58
CA PRO A 12 6.30 13.58 -0.80
C PRO A 12 4.79 13.31 -0.72
N ILE A 13 4.34 12.15 -1.20
CA ILE A 13 2.93 11.74 -1.18
C ILE A 13 2.50 11.47 0.26
N VAL A 14 3.27 10.68 1.01
CA VAL A 14 3.02 10.35 2.42
C VAL A 14 2.90 11.64 3.27
N THR A 15 3.83 12.58 3.10
CA THR A 15 3.84 13.83 3.87
C THR A 15 2.72 14.79 3.46
N ARG A 16 2.42 14.91 2.15
CA ARG A 16 1.33 15.79 1.68
C ARG A 16 -0.05 15.26 2.02
N LEU A 17 -0.23 13.94 2.02
CA LEU A 17 -1.53 13.28 2.23
C LEU A 17 -1.79 12.92 3.70
N LYS A 18 -0.92 13.36 4.62
CA LYS A 18 -1.01 13.10 6.07
C LYS A 18 -1.14 11.60 6.37
N CYS A 19 -0.51 10.76 5.57
CA CYS A 19 -0.55 9.33 5.79
C CYS A 19 0.25 8.98 7.05
N ARG A 20 -0.29 8.08 7.88
CA ARG A 20 0.34 7.65 9.13
C ARG A 20 0.86 6.24 8.97
N LYS A 21 2.14 5.99 9.24
CA LYS A 21 2.66 4.62 9.31
C LYS A 21 2.00 3.88 10.47
N ILE A 22 1.41 2.71 10.20
CA ILE A 22 0.70 1.89 11.20
C ILE A 22 1.36 0.54 11.43
N ALA A 23 2.14 0.01 10.47
CA ALA A 23 2.81 -1.27 10.62
C ALA A 23 4.03 -1.45 9.71
N ASN A 24 4.85 -2.44 10.04
CA ASN A 24 5.83 -3.06 9.14
C ASN A 24 5.63 -4.58 9.24
N VAL A 25 5.34 -5.24 8.12
CA VAL A 25 5.08 -6.68 8.03
C VAL A 25 5.97 -7.26 6.95
N GLU A 26 6.90 -8.14 7.33
CA GLU A 26 7.86 -8.77 6.41
C GLU A 26 8.58 -7.75 5.48
N GLY A 27 8.91 -6.57 6.01
CA GLY A 27 9.58 -5.50 5.26
C GLY A 27 8.65 -4.63 4.42
N SER A 28 7.38 -5.01 4.25
CA SER A 28 6.35 -4.14 3.68
C SER A 28 5.88 -3.10 4.71
N ILE A 29 5.78 -1.84 4.29
CA ILE A 29 5.37 -0.75 5.17
C ILE A 29 3.91 -0.42 4.91
N VAL A 30 3.10 -0.39 5.96
CA VAL A 30 1.68 -0.03 5.85
C VAL A 30 1.43 1.38 6.40
N PHE A 31 0.80 2.21 5.58
CA PHE A 31 0.34 3.54 5.91
C PHE A 31 -1.19 3.60 5.91
N ALA A 32 -1.75 4.18 6.96
CA ALA A 32 -3.12 4.63 7.02
C ALA A 32 -3.30 5.91 6.17
N VAL A 33 -4.32 5.92 5.30
CA VAL A 33 -4.70 7.05 4.45
C VAL A 33 -6.05 7.59 4.91
N PRO A 34 -6.16 8.88 5.27
CA PRO A 34 -7.43 9.48 5.63
C PRO A 34 -8.43 9.44 4.46
N ARG A 35 -9.71 9.26 4.78
CA ARG A 35 -10.80 9.31 3.79
C ARG A 35 -10.90 10.64 3.06
N GLY A 36 -11.57 10.60 1.92
CA GLY A 36 -11.86 11.78 1.09
C GLY A 36 -10.73 12.08 0.14
N TRP A 37 -10.35 13.37 0.03
CA TRP A 37 -9.39 13.83 -0.96
C TRP A 37 -8.05 13.05 -0.99
N PRO A 38 -7.44 12.66 0.15
CA PRO A 38 -6.21 11.86 0.11
C PRO A 38 -6.39 10.48 -0.53
N ALA A 39 -7.49 9.78 -0.21
CA ALA A 39 -7.80 8.47 -0.80
C ALA A 39 -8.11 8.58 -2.31
N GLU A 40 -8.88 9.60 -2.71
CA GLU A 40 -9.15 9.88 -4.13
C GLU A 40 -7.87 10.15 -4.92
N ARG A 41 -6.92 10.89 -4.34
CA ARG A 41 -5.63 11.15 -4.96
C ARG A 41 -4.81 9.88 -5.14
N MET A 42 -4.75 9.01 -4.13
CA MET A 42 -4.04 7.72 -4.22
C MET A 42 -4.60 6.83 -5.33
N ARG A 43 -5.93 6.80 -5.50
CA ARG A 43 -6.58 6.01 -6.58
C ARG A 43 -6.24 6.50 -7.99
N ASN A 44 -5.90 7.78 -8.15
CA ASN A 44 -5.60 8.40 -9.43
C ASN A 44 -4.08 8.46 -9.73
N GLU A 45 -3.23 7.99 -8.82
CA GLU A 45 -1.78 8.04 -8.99
C GLU A 45 -1.30 6.88 -9.87
N ALA A 46 -0.50 7.18 -10.91
CA ALA A 46 -0.12 6.20 -11.92
C ALA A 46 0.75 5.06 -11.37
N ASP A 47 1.55 5.35 -10.34
CA ASP A 47 2.49 4.41 -9.73
C ASP A 47 1.87 3.60 -8.57
N ILE A 48 0.59 3.80 -8.29
CA ILE A 48 -0.13 3.13 -7.20
C ILE A 48 -1.20 2.21 -7.78
N VAL A 49 -1.04 0.91 -7.55
CA VAL A 49 -2.03 -0.08 -7.94
C VAL A 49 -3.17 -0.08 -6.91
N THR A 50 -4.40 0.15 -7.33
CA THR A 50 -5.56 0.01 -6.45
C THR A 50 -6.03 -1.44 -6.43
N ALA A 51 -6.06 -2.05 -5.25
CA ALA A 51 -6.53 -3.41 -5.05
C ALA A 51 -7.89 -3.42 -4.36
N GLU A 52 -8.96 -3.66 -5.13
CA GLU A 52 -10.35 -3.63 -4.65
C GLU A 52 -10.85 -5.01 -4.17
N THR A 53 -10.01 -6.04 -4.26
CA THR A 53 -10.33 -7.39 -3.74
C THR A 53 -9.09 -8.03 -3.10
N PRO A 54 -9.25 -9.01 -2.19
CA PRO A 54 -8.12 -9.79 -1.66
C PRO A 54 -7.28 -10.47 -2.75
N THR A 55 -7.94 -10.92 -3.83
CA THR A 55 -7.26 -11.56 -4.97
C THR A 55 -6.43 -10.56 -5.76
N ALA A 56 -6.96 -9.36 -6.03
CA ALA A 56 -6.20 -8.29 -6.68
C ALA A 56 -5.02 -7.84 -5.82
N PHE A 57 -5.18 -7.83 -4.50
CA PHE A 57 -4.12 -7.50 -3.56
C PHE A 57 -2.97 -8.51 -3.61
N ASP A 58 -3.29 -9.81 -3.56
CA ASP A 58 -2.28 -10.86 -3.64
C ASP A 58 -1.55 -10.85 -5.00
N ALA A 59 -2.28 -10.63 -6.09
CA ALA A 59 -1.70 -10.48 -7.42
C ALA A 59 -0.74 -9.26 -7.50
N ALA A 60 -1.12 -8.12 -6.90
CA ALA A 60 -0.29 -6.92 -6.89
C ALA A 60 0.99 -7.10 -6.04
N LEU A 61 0.93 -7.87 -4.95
CA LEU A 61 2.11 -8.21 -4.15
C LEU A 61 3.12 -9.06 -4.94
N GLN A 62 2.63 -9.98 -5.77
CA GLN A 62 3.47 -10.85 -6.61
C GLN A 62 4.04 -10.13 -7.84
N ALA A 63 3.42 -9.04 -8.29
CA ALA A 63 3.89 -8.25 -9.42
C ALA A 63 5.24 -7.58 -9.10
N ALA A 64 6.30 -7.95 -9.82
CA ALA A 64 7.65 -7.42 -9.58
C ALA A 64 7.77 -5.91 -9.79
N ASN A 65 6.99 -5.36 -10.72
CA ASN A 65 6.96 -3.94 -11.10
C ASN A 65 6.00 -3.08 -10.26
N CYS A 66 5.16 -3.70 -9.42
CA CYS A 66 4.32 -2.95 -8.50
C CYS A 66 5.16 -2.56 -7.27
N HIS A 67 5.19 -1.30 -6.86
CA HIS A 67 5.93 -0.89 -5.66
C HIS A 67 5.02 -0.35 -4.56
N ALA A 68 3.88 0.23 -4.95
CA ALA A 68 2.87 0.77 -4.06
C ALA A 68 1.49 0.19 -4.38
N ILE A 69 0.73 -0.12 -3.33
CA ILE A 69 -0.63 -0.67 -3.44
C ILE A 69 -1.56 0.14 -2.55
N PHE A 70 -2.67 0.62 -3.10
CA PHE A 70 -3.75 1.25 -2.34
C PHE A 70 -4.90 0.26 -2.11
N ILE A 71 -5.42 0.23 -0.89
CA ILE A 71 -6.50 -0.66 -0.46
C ILE A 71 -7.65 0.20 0.08
N PRO A 72 -8.78 0.26 -0.64
CA PRO A 72 -9.98 0.92 -0.13
C PRO A 72 -10.49 0.26 1.15
N ARG A 73 -11.11 1.05 2.04
CA ARG A 73 -11.51 0.58 3.38
C ARG A 73 -12.42 -0.66 3.35
N ASP A 74 -13.33 -0.71 2.39
CA ASP A 74 -14.38 -1.74 2.31
C ASP A 74 -13.92 -3.03 1.61
N THR A 75 -12.63 -3.13 1.28
CA THR A 75 -12.04 -4.24 0.52
C THR A 75 -11.83 -5.49 1.38
N PHE A 76 -11.07 -5.35 2.47
CA PHE A 76 -10.87 -6.39 3.48
C PHE A 76 -10.26 -5.83 4.76
N GLY A 77 -10.49 -6.52 5.87
CA GLY A 77 -9.96 -6.12 7.18
C GLY A 77 -8.47 -6.42 7.38
N TRP A 78 -7.88 -5.75 8.38
CA TRP A 78 -6.48 -5.88 8.79
C TRP A 78 -6.00 -7.33 8.92
N ASN A 79 -6.77 -8.19 9.59
CA ASN A 79 -6.35 -9.58 9.84
C ASN A 79 -6.13 -10.39 8.55
N LEU A 80 -6.94 -10.13 7.51
CA LEU A 80 -6.74 -10.77 6.21
C LEU A 80 -5.52 -10.18 5.49
N MET A 81 -5.39 -8.85 5.52
CA MET A 81 -4.25 -8.14 4.94
C MET A 81 -2.92 -8.66 5.50
N GLU A 82 -2.80 -8.70 6.83
CA GLU A 82 -1.60 -9.14 7.53
C GLU A 82 -1.26 -10.59 7.16
N ARG A 83 -2.25 -11.49 7.09
CA ARG A 83 -2.05 -12.88 6.66
C ARG A 83 -1.55 -12.99 5.22
N ILE A 84 -2.01 -12.14 4.30
CA ILE A 84 -1.55 -12.14 2.90
C ILE A 84 -0.12 -11.58 2.83
N LEU A 85 0.16 -10.49 3.54
CA LEU A 85 1.50 -9.88 3.61
C LEU A 85 2.55 -10.86 4.14
N ARG A 86 2.24 -11.60 5.22
CA ARG A 86 3.16 -12.59 5.81
C ARG A 86 3.51 -13.76 4.88
N ARG A 87 2.70 -14.01 3.85
CA ARG A 87 2.92 -15.10 2.88
C ARG A 87 3.70 -14.65 1.66
N ASN A 88 3.90 -13.35 1.48
CA ASN A 88 4.60 -12.78 0.35
C ASN A 88 6.03 -12.39 0.73
N SER A 89 6.99 -12.72 -0.12
CA SER A 89 8.42 -12.43 0.09
C SER A 89 8.86 -11.09 -0.50
N LEU A 90 8.02 -10.46 -1.31
CA LEU A 90 8.29 -9.16 -1.91
C LEU A 90 7.85 -8.02 -0.98
N THR A 91 8.73 -7.05 -0.83
CA THR A 91 8.48 -5.86 -0.02
C THR A 91 7.78 -4.80 -0.85
N LYS A 92 6.66 -4.27 -0.34
CA LYS A 92 5.85 -3.24 -0.99
C LYS A 92 5.44 -2.15 0.00
N THR A 93 5.09 -0.97 -0.52
CA THR A 93 4.42 0.07 0.27
C THR A 93 2.91 -0.07 0.15
N ILE A 94 2.23 -0.20 1.27
CA ILE A 94 0.78 -0.41 1.33
C ILE A 94 0.11 0.83 1.89
N PHE A 95 -0.89 1.33 1.19
CA PHE A 95 -1.74 2.46 1.58
C PHE A 95 -3.14 1.95 1.88
N TRP A 96 -3.50 1.87 3.15
CA TRP A 96 -4.81 1.39 3.59
C TRP A 96 -5.70 2.55 4.01
N GLU A 97 -6.87 2.66 3.40
CA GLU A 97 -7.83 3.73 3.71
C GLU A 97 -8.49 3.51 5.08
N GLU A 98 -8.46 4.54 5.92
CA GLU A 98 -8.99 4.53 7.30
C GLU A 98 -10.51 4.59 7.42
#